data_AF-A0A8X6N129-F1
#
_entry.id   AF-A0A8X6N129-F1
#
_cell.length_a   1.000
_cell.length_b   1.000
_cell.length_c   1.000
_cell.angle_alpha   90.00
_cell.angle_beta   90.00
_cell.angle_gamma   90.00
#
_symmetry.space_group_name_H-M   'P 1'
#
loop_
_entity.id
_entity.type
_entity.pdbx_description
1 polymer ?
#
loop_
_entity_poly.entity_id
_entity_poly.type
_entity_poly.pdbx_seq_one_letter_code
_entity_poly.pdbx_strand_id
1 'polypeptide(L)'
;MRLGAKRSHTYNVNADGFTPLDLAVMTTNVAMVQLLQSHGAAESPKFPCRESRSNQLQNLVREAGRCVEDLGTCVLSAATNGSLSAALLKVRVVSPSTDN
;
A
#
# COMPACT_ATOMS: atom_id res chain seq x y z
N MET A 1 -18.28 -1.19 39.17
CA MET A 1 -18.76 -0.90 37.80
C MET A 1 -17.54 -0.68 36.91
N ARG A 2 -17.16 -1.69 36.13
CA ARG A 2 -15.95 -1.67 35.29
C ARG A 2 -16.41 -1.22 33.91
N LEU A 3 -16.21 0.05 33.59
CA LEU A 3 -16.64 0.65 32.34
C LEU A 3 -15.98 -0.14 31.19
N GLY A 4 -16.79 -0.89 30.45
CA GLY A 4 -16.39 -1.55 29.21
C GLY A 4 -16.12 -0.49 28.17
N ALA A 5 -14.92 0.09 28.21
CA ALA A 5 -14.39 0.86 27.09
C ALA A 5 -14.38 -0.08 25.90
N LYS A 6 -15.26 0.18 24.92
CA LYS A 6 -15.20 -0.45 23.61
C LYS A 6 -13.76 -0.29 23.16
N ARG A 7 -13.01 -1.39 23.06
CA ARG A 7 -11.71 -1.42 22.40
C ARG A 7 -11.99 -0.90 21.00
N SER A 8 -11.71 0.38 20.76
CA SER A 8 -11.71 0.93 19.41
C SER A 8 -10.58 0.18 18.72
N HIS A 9 -10.93 -0.79 17.88
CA HIS A 9 -9.95 -1.54 17.12
C HIS A 9 -9.36 -0.53 16.14
N THR A 10 -8.20 0.04 16.45
CA THR A 10 -7.55 1.03 15.59
C THR A 10 -6.97 0.33 14.39
N TYR A 11 -7.81 0.04 13.39
CA TYR A 11 -7.38 -0.47 12.07
C TYR A 11 -6.90 0.71 11.20
N ASN A 12 -5.92 1.50 11.65
CA ASN A 12 -5.29 2.45 10.73
C ASN A 12 -4.36 1.65 9.81
N VAL A 13 -4.69 1.56 8.53
CA VAL A 13 -3.91 0.85 7.53
C VAL A 13 -3.05 1.82 6.72
N ASN A 14 -1.90 1.36 6.23
CA ASN A 14 -1.11 2.12 5.27
C ASN A 14 -1.81 2.19 3.90
N ALA A 15 -1.22 2.92 2.94
CA ALA A 15 -1.76 3.02 1.58
C ALA A 15 -1.92 1.65 0.87
N ASP A 16 -1.11 0.66 1.25
CA ASP A 16 -1.15 -0.70 0.71
C ASP A 16 -2.17 -1.62 1.42
N GLY A 17 -2.80 -1.12 2.49
CA GLY A 17 -3.83 -1.80 3.27
C GLY A 17 -3.32 -2.64 4.45
N PHE A 18 -2.02 -2.58 4.79
CA PHE A 18 -1.46 -3.30 5.94
C PHE A 18 -1.65 -2.51 7.24
N THR A 19 -2.03 -3.19 8.31
CA THR A 19 -1.97 -2.62 9.66
C THR A 19 -0.54 -2.63 10.19
N PRO A 20 -0.21 -1.79 11.19
CA PRO A 20 1.07 -1.87 11.88
C PRO A 20 1.37 -3.26 12.44
N LEU A 21 0.35 -4.00 12.90
CA LEU A 21 0.53 -5.36 13.42
C LEU A 21 0.86 -6.36 12.31
N ASP A 22 0.22 -6.27 11.14
CA ASP A 22 0.54 -7.12 9.99
C ASP A 22 2.03 -6.99 9.62
N LEU A 23 2.54 -5.75 9.58
CA LEU A 23 3.94 -5.45 9.26
C LEU A 23 4.90 -5.93 10.36
N ALA A 24 4.55 -5.75 11.63
CA ALA A 24 5.35 -6.24 12.75
C ALA A 24 5.50 -7.78 12.71
N VAL A 25 4.42 -8.49 12.38
CA VAL A 25 4.46 -9.96 12.19
C VAL A 25 5.27 -10.33 10.96
N MET A 26 5.10 -9.65 9.82
CA MET A 26 5.85 -9.92 8.59
C MET A 26 7.36 -9.73 8.76
N THR A 27 7.76 -8.75 9.56
CA THR A 27 9.17 -8.42 9.84
C THR A 27 9.76 -9.21 11.00
N THR A 28 9.00 -10.13 11.61
CA THR A 28 9.42 -10.91 12.79
C THR A 28 9.84 -10.02 13.97
N ASN A 29 9.27 -8.82 14.09
CA ASN A 29 9.55 -7.90 15.18
C ASN A 29 8.67 -8.21 16.40
N VAL A 30 9.10 -9.18 17.20
CA VAL A 30 8.34 -9.70 18.36
C VAL A 30 8.02 -8.61 19.39
N ALA A 31 8.98 -7.71 19.68
CA ALA A 31 8.78 -6.63 20.65
C ALA A 31 7.66 -5.67 20.19
N MET A 32 7.64 -5.32 18.91
CA MET A 32 6.60 -4.48 18.33
C MET A 32 5.24 -5.20 18.30
N VAL A 33 5.22 -6.50 18.00
CA VAL A 33 3.99 -7.32 18.07
C VAL A 33 3.39 -7.27 19.47
N GLN A 34 4.20 -7.50 20.51
CA GLN A 34 3.74 -7.46 21.90
C GLN A 34 3.24 -6.07 22.29
N LEU A 35 3.96 -5.01 21.92
CA LEU A 35 3.57 -3.62 22.20
C LEU A 35 2.23 -3.27 21.55
N LEU A 36 2.04 -3.66 20.28
CA LEU A 36 0.81 -3.40 19.54
C LEU A 36 -0.37 -4.18 20.14
N GLN A 37 -0.16 -5.48 20.45
CA GLN A 37 -1.18 -6.31 21.09
C GLN A 37 -1.56 -5.80 22.49
N SER A 38 -0.60 -5.32 23.29
CA SER A 38 -0.89 -4.78 24.63
C SER A 38 -1.76 -3.53 24.60
N HIS A 39 -1.71 -2.77 23.50
CA HIS A 39 -2.54 -1.58 23.26
C HIS A 39 -3.83 -1.89 22.48
N GLY A 40 -4.14 -3.17 22.23
CA GLY A 40 -5.38 -3.60 21.59
C GLY A 40 -5.37 -3.59 20.06
N ALA A 41 -4.20 -3.57 19.43
CA ALA A 41 -4.12 -3.83 18.00
C ALA A 41 -4.56 -5.27 17.69
N ALA A 42 -5.32 -5.43 16.62
CA ALA A 42 -5.79 -6.72 16.12
C ALA A 42 -5.32 -6.91 14.67
N GLU A 43 -5.22 -8.16 14.24
CA GLU A 43 -4.88 -8.48 12.86
C GLU A 43 -5.95 -7.94 11.90
N SER A 44 -5.52 -7.50 10.72
CA SER A 44 -6.43 -6.99 9.72
C SER A 44 -7.31 -8.11 9.16
N PRO A 45 -8.64 -7.92 9.03
CA PRO A 45 -9.48 -8.89 8.34
C PRO A 45 -9.14 -8.99 6.84
N LYS A 46 -8.43 -8.00 6.29
CA LYS A 46 -8.05 -7.94 4.87
C LYS A 46 -6.94 -8.95 4.52
N PHE A 47 -6.03 -9.20 5.46
CA PHE A 47 -4.88 -10.07 5.25
C PHE A 47 -4.72 -11.10 6.37
N PRO A 48 -5.69 -12.03 6.50
CA PRO A 48 -5.80 -12.93 7.67
C PRO A 48 -4.71 -14.00 7.73
N CYS A 49 -3.94 -14.20 6.66
CA CYS A 49 -2.89 -15.22 6.59
C CYS A 49 -1.63 -14.72 5.87
N ARG A 50 -0.55 -15.47 6.01
CA ARG A 50 0.74 -15.18 5.37
C ARG A 50 0.63 -15.18 3.84
N GLU A 51 -0.18 -16.08 3.28
CA GLU A 51 -0.38 -16.23 1.84
C GLU A 51 -1.06 -14.99 1.26
N SER A 52 -2.11 -14.47 1.91
CA SER A 52 -2.80 -13.25 1.48
C SER A 52 -1.85 -12.03 1.47
N ARG A 53 -1.03 -11.89 2.52
CA ARG A 53 0.02 -10.84 2.59
C ARG A 53 1.05 -11.00 1.48
N SER A 54 1.49 -12.23 1.21
CA SER A 54 2.44 -12.53 0.13
C SER A 54 1.88 -12.17 -1.25
N ASN A 55 0.61 -12.53 -1.53
CA ASN A 55 -0.05 -12.19 -2.78
C ASN A 55 -0.17 -10.67 -2.97
N GLN A 56 -0.47 -9.93 -1.90
CA GLN A 56 -0.50 -8.47 -1.94
C GLN A 56 0.87 -7.88 -2.25
N LEU A 57 1.93 -8.36 -1.60
CA LEU A 57 3.29 -7.92 -1.91
C LEU A 57 3.68 -8.20 -3.37
N GLN A 58 3.34 -9.38 -3.89
CA GLN A 58 3.58 -9.70 -5.30
C GLN A 58 2.83 -8.77 -6.26
N ASN A 59 1.58 -8.41 -5.91
CA ASN A 59 0.81 -7.44 -6.67
C ASN A 59 1.45 -6.05 -6.67
N LEU A 60 1.92 -5.58 -5.52
CA LEU A 60 2.61 -4.29 -5.40
C LEU A 60 3.91 -4.27 -6.20
N VAL A 61 4.70 -5.34 -6.14
CA VAL A 61 5.93 -5.47 -6.95
C VAL A 61 5.62 -5.46 -8.45
N ARG A 62 4.57 -6.17 -8.87
CA ARG A 62 4.13 -6.19 -10.26
C ARG A 62 3.64 -4.81 -10.73
N GLU A 63 2.90 -4.10 -9.88
CA GLU A 63 2.45 -2.73 -10.17
C GLU A 63 3.62 -1.76 -10.30
N ALA A 64 4.58 -1.82 -9.36
CA ALA A 64 5.80 -1.03 -9.44
C ALA A 64 6.58 -1.31 -10.73
N GLY A 65 6.68 -2.59 -11.12
CA GLY A 65 7.29 -3.01 -12.39
C GLY A 65 6.61 -2.39 -13.61
N ARG A 66 5.27 -2.42 -13.66
CA ARG A 66 4.50 -1.75 -14.72
C ARG A 66 4.76 -0.26 -14.77
N CYS A 67 4.69 0.42 -13.62
CA CYS A 67 4.93 1.86 -13.54
C CYS A 67 6.32 2.25 -14.09
N VAL A 68 7.34 1.43 -13.85
CA VAL A 68 8.68 1.66 -14.40
C VAL A 68 8.70 1.46 -15.92
N GLU A 69 8.02 0.44 -16.44
CA GLU A 69 7.91 0.19 -17.87
C GLU A 69 7.15 1.31 -18.59
N ASP A 70 6.01 1.74 -18.04
CA ASP A 70 5.19 2.84 -18.55
C ASP A 70 5.99 4.16 -18.55
N LEU A 71 6.75 4.42 -17.48
CA LEU A 71 7.65 5.57 -17.44
C LEU A 71 8.75 5.46 -18.49
N GLY A 72 9.34 4.27 -18.67
CA GLY A 72 10.38 4.02 -19.68
C GLY A 72 9.87 4.27 -21.10
N THR A 73 8.69 3.78 -21.44
CA THR A 73 8.05 4.02 -22.75
C THR A 73 7.71 5.50 -22.96
N CYS A 74 7.25 6.18 -21.91
CA CYS A 74 6.99 7.62 -21.92
C CYS A 74 8.27 8.42 -22.20
N VAL A 75 9.36 8.12 -21.50
CA VAL A 75 10.67 8.78 -21.69
C VAL A 75 11.24 8.52 -23.08
N LEU A 76 11.18 7.28 -23.57
CA LEU A 76 11.63 6.94 -24.93
C LEU A 76 10.85 7.75 -25.98
N SER A 77 9.52 7.79 -25.86
CA SER A 77 8.66 8.57 -26.75
C SER A 77 8.98 10.06 -26.67
N ALA A 78 9.31 10.58 -25.50
CA ALA A 78 9.65 11.97 -25.32
C ALA A 78 11.02 12.33 -25.93
N ALA A 79 11.99 11.43 -25.83
CA ALA A 79 13.30 11.57 -26.43
C ALA A 79 13.23 11.62 -27.97
N THR A 80 12.33 10.83 -28.58
CA THR A 80 12.12 10.86 -30.04
C THR A 80 11.33 12.08 -30.50
N ASN A 81 10.48 12.65 -29.65
CA ASN A 81 9.57 13.75 -30.00
C ASN A 81 10.10 15.15 -29.61
N GLY A 82 11.35 15.24 -29.13
CA GLY A 82 12.02 16.51 -28.87
C GLY A 82 11.49 17.34 -27.69
N SER A 83 10.54 16.83 -26.91
CA SER A 83 10.02 17.52 -25.72
C SER A 83 9.62 16.54 -24.61
N LEU A 84 10.45 16.49 -23.57
CA LEU A 84 10.20 15.73 -22.34
C LEU A 84 8.96 16.24 -21.58
N SER A 85 8.71 17.55 -21.65
CA SER A 85 7.62 18.23 -20.93
C SER A 85 6.24 17.75 -21.37
N ALA A 86 6.04 17.55 -22.68
CA ALA A 86 4.77 17.07 -23.23
C ALA A 86 4.44 15.62 -22.84
N ALA A 87 5.47 14.77 -22.69
CA ALA A 87 5.29 13.38 -22.30
C ALA A 87 5.00 13.22 -20.79
N LEU A 88 5.70 14.00 -19.94
CA LEU A 88 5.53 13.96 -18.47
C LEU A 88 4.16 14.51 -18.01
N LEU A 89 3.58 15.46 -18.74
CA LEU A 89 2.21 15.94 -18.49
C LEU A 89 1.16 14.82 -18.65
N LYS A 90 1.39 13.86 -19.56
CA LYS A 90 0.45 12.75 -19.78
C LYS A 90 0.44 11.73 -18.63
N VAL A 91 1.56 11.59 -17.91
CA VAL A 91 1.67 10.73 -16.72
C VAL A 91 0.92 11.32 -15.52
N ARG A 92 0.81 12.65 -15.40
CA ARG A 92 0.10 13.31 -14.30
C ARG A 92 -1.42 13.46 -14.53
N VAL A 93 -1.90 13.25 -15.76
CA VAL A 93 -3.32 13.45 -16.12
C VAL A 93 -4.19 12.19 -15.97
N VAL A 94 -3.67 11.07 -15.44
CA VAL A 94 -4.53 10.05 -14.81
C VAL A 94 -4.89 10.51 -13.40
N SER A 95 -5.69 11.58 -13.33
CA SER A 95 -6.54 11.84 -12.17
C SER A 95 -7.90 11.21 -12.50
N PRO A 96 -8.47 10.32 -11.68
CA PRO A 96 -9.82 9.83 -11.92
C PRO A 96 -10.77 10.96 -11.53
N SER A 97 -11.34 11.63 -12.52
CA SER A 97 -12.54 12.43 -12.28
C SER A 97 -13.43 12.40 -13.51
N THR A 98 -14.61 11.83 -13.22
CA THR A 98 -15.93 12.12 -13.79
C THR A 98 -16.17 11.71 -15.24
N ASP A 99 -16.87 10.58 -15.38
CA ASP A 99 -18.01 10.51 -16.29
C ASP A 99 -19.19 9.84 -15.56
N ASN A 100 -20.34 10.53 -15.66
CA ASN A 100 -21.72 10.28 -15.21
C ASN A 100 -22.08 8.99 -14.47
#